data_AF-A0A1M7JCF0-F1
#
_entry.id   AF-A0A1M7JCF0-F1
#
_cell.length_a   1.000
_cell.length_b   1.000
_cell.length_c   1.000
_cell.angle_alpha   90.00
_cell.angle_beta   90.00
_cell.angle_gamma   90.00
#
_symmetry.space_group_name_H-M   'P 1'
#
loop_
_entity.id
_entity.type
_entity.pdbx_description
1 polymer ?
#
loop_
_entity_poly.entity_id
_entity_poly.type
_entity_poly.pdbx_seq_one_letter_code
_entity_poly.pdbx_strand_id
1 'polypeptide(L)'
;MRGKRVAPCSGQAGTAQDVSFANATNTRNITGKRSKRHSSGTAYCISPSAGRAFCIVVSGRDPWALEQLRKAGAEGCTPIHNPAPRWAAYVHDLRALGVEIETITEPHEGEFPGTHARYVLRSGVSLGWKGGAA
;
A
#
# COMPACT_ATOMS: atom_id res chain seq x y z
N MET A 1 1.48 67.20 60.52
CA MET A 1 0.01 67.14 60.32
C MET A 1 -0.27 66.63 58.91
N ARG A 2 -1.23 65.70 58.71
CA ARG A 2 -1.62 65.12 57.38
C ARG A 2 -0.45 64.29 56.76
N GLY A 3 -0.60 63.21 56.00
CA GLY A 3 -1.72 62.58 55.28
C GLY A 3 -1.30 62.40 53.81
N LYS A 4 -1.53 61.30 53.06
CA LYS A 4 -2.33 60.06 53.26
C LYS A 4 -1.64 58.86 52.56
N ARG A 5 -2.19 57.63 52.75
CA ARG A 5 -1.85 56.40 51.98
C ARG A 5 -2.35 56.45 50.53
N VAL A 6 -1.61 55.83 49.59
CA VAL A 6 -2.15 55.08 48.43
C VAL A 6 -1.20 53.91 48.08
N ALA A 7 -1.77 52.75 47.75
CA ALA A 7 -1.19 51.58 47.06
C ALA A 7 -2.38 50.72 46.55
N PRO A 8 -2.21 49.67 45.73
CA PRO A 8 -1.03 49.19 44.99
C PRO A 8 -1.31 49.10 43.47
N CYS A 9 -0.42 48.46 42.69
CA CYS A 9 -0.79 47.51 41.62
C CYS A 9 0.41 46.64 41.22
N SER A 10 0.15 45.47 40.63
CA SER A 10 1.13 44.40 40.39
C SER A 10 1.47 44.19 38.91
N GLY A 11 2.68 43.67 38.66
CA GLY A 11 3.16 43.20 37.35
C GLY A 11 4.03 41.94 37.55
N GLN A 12 4.03 41.03 36.59
CA GLN A 12 4.53 39.65 36.78
C GLN A 12 6.02 39.47 36.48
N ALA A 13 6.57 38.36 36.99
CA ALA A 13 7.97 37.98 36.85
C ALA A 13 8.29 37.45 35.44
N GLY A 14 9.54 37.65 35.01
CA GLY A 14 10.13 36.96 33.86
C GLY A 14 11.44 36.30 34.29
N THR A 15 11.59 35.01 34.00
CA THR A 15 12.82 34.23 34.23
C THR A 15 13.19 33.50 32.95
N ALA A 16 14.22 33.99 32.25
CA ALA A 16 14.92 33.27 31.18
C ALA A 16 16.15 32.54 31.77
N GLN A 17 16.92 31.83 30.91
CA GLN A 17 18.09 31.01 31.26
C GLN A 17 17.68 29.67 31.94
N ASP A 18 18.31 28.51 31.74
CA ASP A 18 19.35 28.05 30.77
C ASP A 18 19.24 26.50 30.64
N VAL A 19 20.08 25.65 30.00
CA VAL A 19 21.44 25.72 29.40
C VAL A 19 21.47 24.88 28.12
N SER A 20 22.36 25.18 27.15
CA SER A 20 22.74 24.25 26.07
C SER A 20 23.98 23.42 26.43
N PHE A 21 23.93 22.08 26.31
CA PHE A 21 25.10 21.20 26.44
C PHE A 21 25.29 20.33 25.20
N ALA A 22 26.55 20.16 24.78
CA ALA A 22 26.91 19.60 23.49
C ALA A 22 27.55 18.20 23.55
N ASN A 23 27.09 17.33 22.65
CA ASN A 23 27.84 16.39 21.82
C ASN A 23 29.02 15.59 22.44
N ALA A 24 28.88 14.25 22.51
CA ALA A 24 29.98 13.32 22.80
C ALA A 24 29.89 11.97 22.02
N THR A 25 30.55 11.95 20.87
CA THR A 25 31.50 10.90 20.41
C THR A 25 31.10 9.40 20.31
N ASN A 26 31.40 8.84 19.12
CA ASN A 26 31.87 7.48 18.84
C ASN A 26 30.89 6.33 18.47
N THR A 27 30.69 6.19 17.16
CA THR A 27 30.94 4.97 16.37
C THR A 27 30.73 3.59 17.02
N ARG A 28 29.84 2.79 16.43
CA ARG A 28 30.18 1.38 16.08
C ARG A 28 29.52 0.98 14.76
N ASN A 29 30.35 0.43 13.88
CA ASN A 29 29.93 -0.04 12.56
C ASN A 29 29.08 -1.32 12.69
N ILE A 30 27.76 -1.18 12.69
CA ILE A 30 26.87 -2.33 12.62
C ILE A 30 26.86 -2.90 11.21
N THR A 31 27.74 -3.89 10.98
CA THR A 31 27.62 -4.91 9.94
C THR A 31 26.35 -5.74 10.20
N GLY A 32 25.18 -5.12 10.04
CA GLY A 32 23.94 -5.81 9.86
C GLY A 32 24.06 -6.61 8.58
N LYS A 33 24.15 -7.94 8.71
CA LYS A 33 24.14 -8.85 7.55
C LYS A 33 23.04 -8.39 6.60
N ARG A 34 23.36 -8.16 5.33
CA ARG A 34 22.34 -8.13 4.27
C ARG A 34 21.63 -9.47 4.34
N SER A 35 20.49 -9.52 5.04
CA SER A 35 19.64 -10.70 4.99
C SER A 35 19.29 -10.91 3.52
N LYS A 36 19.26 -12.18 3.08
CA LYS A 36 18.60 -12.51 1.82
C LYS A 36 17.12 -12.18 2.04
N ARG A 37 16.72 -10.93 1.77
CA ARG A 37 15.32 -10.53 1.74
C ARG A 37 14.68 -11.45 0.71
N HIS A 38 13.80 -12.33 1.18
CA HIS A 38 12.94 -13.11 0.33
C HIS A 38 11.91 -12.15 -0.29
N SER A 39 12.36 -11.34 -1.27
CA SER A 39 11.48 -10.69 -2.23
C SER A 39 10.99 -11.76 -3.19
N SER A 40 10.22 -12.69 -2.65
CA SER A 40 9.68 -13.88 -3.33
C SER A 40 8.49 -13.51 -4.20
N GLY A 41 8.57 -12.37 -4.90
CA GLY A 41 7.55 -11.94 -5.83
C GLY A 41 7.47 -12.90 -7.02
N THR A 42 6.27 -13.21 -7.46
CA THR A 42 6.02 -14.05 -8.65
C THR A 42 6.21 -13.19 -9.89
N ALA A 43 6.93 -13.71 -10.87
CA ALA A 43 7.08 -13.04 -12.16
C ALA A 43 5.87 -13.36 -13.04
N TYR A 44 5.36 -12.36 -13.76
CA TYR A 44 4.27 -12.52 -14.74
C TYR A 44 4.63 -11.79 -16.03
N CYS A 45 4.27 -12.37 -17.16
CA CYS A 45 4.29 -11.72 -18.46
C CYS A 45 2.87 -11.19 -18.73
N ILE A 46 2.77 -9.90 -19.04
CA ILE A 46 1.54 -9.18 -19.33
C ILE A 46 1.51 -8.85 -20.82
N SER A 47 0.45 -9.27 -21.49
CA SER A 47 0.12 -8.92 -22.87
C SER A 47 -1.05 -7.94 -22.85
N PRO A 48 -0.81 -6.61 -22.88
CA PRO A 48 -1.87 -5.61 -22.92
C PRO A 48 -2.70 -5.73 -24.20
N SER A 49 -3.93 -5.25 -24.18
CA SER A 49 -4.81 -5.21 -25.37
C SER A 49 -4.28 -4.28 -26.46
N ALA A 50 -3.47 -3.28 -26.10
CA ALA A 50 -2.72 -2.44 -27.02
C ALA A 50 -1.25 -2.29 -26.61
N GLY A 51 -0.33 -2.38 -27.57
CA GLY A 51 1.11 -2.18 -27.36
C GLY A 51 1.92 -3.48 -27.28
N ARG A 52 3.06 -3.44 -26.58
CA ARG A 52 4.02 -4.55 -26.49
C ARG A 52 3.95 -5.21 -25.12
N ALA A 53 4.00 -6.55 -25.10
CA ALA A 53 4.07 -7.33 -23.86
C ALA A 53 5.29 -6.96 -23.00
N PHE A 54 5.13 -7.07 -21.69
CA PHE A 54 6.14 -6.70 -20.68
C PHE A 54 6.07 -7.63 -19.46
N CYS A 55 7.11 -7.61 -18.62
CA CYS A 55 7.18 -8.47 -17.43
C CYS A 55 7.09 -7.65 -16.15
N ILE A 56 6.33 -8.15 -15.17
CA ILE A 56 6.21 -7.57 -13.83
C ILE A 56 6.60 -8.60 -12.76
N VAL A 57 7.04 -8.11 -11.59
CA VAL A 57 7.29 -8.93 -10.40
C VAL A 57 6.34 -8.48 -9.30
N VAL A 58 5.33 -9.31 -9.02
CA VAL A 58 4.22 -9.02 -8.11
C VAL A 58 4.52 -9.68 -6.76
N SER A 59 4.29 -9.01 -5.63
CA SER A 59 4.69 -9.51 -4.30
C SER A 59 3.60 -9.35 -3.24
N GLY A 60 3.81 -9.87 -2.02
CA GLY A 60 2.79 -9.82 -0.98
C GLY A 60 1.60 -10.75 -1.29
N ARG A 61 0.37 -10.20 -1.27
CA ARG A 61 -0.87 -10.97 -1.53
C ARG A 61 -1.38 -10.79 -2.96
N ASP A 62 -0.92 -9.78 -3.67
CA ASP A 62 -1.34 -9.43 -5.02
C ASP A 62 -1.13 -10.57 -6.06
N PRO A 63 -0.11 -11.47 -5.95
CA PRO A 63 -0.01 -12.64 -6.83
C PRO A 63 -1.20 -13.60 -6.70
N TRP A 64 -1.80 -13.69 -5.51
CA TRP A 64 -3.03 -14.47 -5.32
C TRP A 64 -4.21 -13.81 -6.03
N ALA A 65 -4.35 -12.48 -5.94
CA ALA A 65 -5.43 -11.76 -6.60
C ALA A 65 -5.30 -11.87 -8.14
N LEU A 66 -4.09 -11.67 -8.67
CA LEU A 66 -3.81 -11.81 -10.09
C LEU A 66 -4.04 -13.24 -10.59
N GLU A 67 -3.64 -14.26 -9.83
CA GLU A 67 -3.87 -15.66 -10.19
C GLU A 67 -5.36 -16.04 -10.15
N GLN A 68 -6.15 -15.52 -9.20
CA GLN A 68 -7.59 -15.74 -9.18
C GLN A 68 -8.30 -15.03 -10.35
N LEU A 69 -7.88 -13.81 -10.71
CA LEU A 69 -8.34 -13.13 -11.93
C LEU A 69 -7.97 -13.91 -13.20
N ARG A 70 -6.74 -14.46 -13.27
CA ARG A 70 -6.27 -15.28 -14.39
C ARG A 70 -7.05 -16.59 -14.54
N LYS A 71 -7.51 -17.20 -13.43
CA LYS A 71 -8.38 -18.39 -13.44
C LYS A 71 -9.81 -18.08 -13.88
N ALA A 72 -10.39 -16.97 -13.40
CA ALA A 72 -11.75 -16.57 -13.76
C ALA A 72 -11.84 -16.01 -15.19
N GLY A 73 -10.74 -15.44 -15.72
CA GLY A 73 -10.65 -14.95 -17.08
C GLY A 73 -11.75 -13.94 -17.40
N ALA A 74 -12.56 -14.24 -18.41
CA ALA A 74 -13.67 -13.41 -18.86
C ALA A 74 -14.84 -13.33 -17.86
N GLU A 75 -15.02 -14.32 -16.98
CA GLU A 75 -16.03 -14.26 -15.91
C GLU A 75 -15.62 -13.28 -14.81
N GLY A 76 -14.32 -13.08 -14.59
CA GLY A 76 -13.79 -12.19 -13.56
C GLY A 76 -14.09 -12.63 -12.11
N CYS A 77 -13.53 -11.90 -11.14
CA CYS A 77 -13.75 -12.15 -9.71
C CYS A 77 -14.72 -11.14 -9.10
N THR A 78 -15.72 -11.63 -8.37
CA THR A 78 -16.57 -10.82 -7.48
C THR A 78 -16.21 -11.11 -6.00
N PRO A 79 -16.20 -10.10 -5.11
CA PRO A 79 -15.99 -10.31 -3.67
C PRO A 79 -17.01 -11.23 -3.00
N ILE A 80 -18.21 -11.40 -3.58
CA ILE A 80 -19.25 -12.31 -3.09
C ILE A 80 -18.82 -13.77 -3.25
N HIS A 81 -18.36 -14.16 -4.44
CA HIS A 81 -18.04 -15.56 -4.75
C HIS A 81 -16.61 -15.98 -4.38
N ASN A 82 -15.68 -15.02 -4.30
CA ASN A 82 -14.29 -15.25 -3.90
C ASN A 82 -13.87 -14.22 -2.85
N PRO A 83 -14.31 -14.36 -1.59
CA PRO A 83 -14.13 -13.34 -0.56
C PRO A 83 -12.65 -13.12 -0.21
N ALA A 84 -12.20 -11.87 -0.33
CA ALA A 84 -10.88 -11.42 0.11
C ALA A 84 -10.98 -10.01 0.70
N PRO A 85 -10.23 -9.70 1.77
CA PRO A 85 -10.48 -8.50 2.58
C PRO A 85 -10.16 -7.17 1.89
N ARG A 86 -9.45 -7.17 0.73
CA ARG A 86 -8.92 -5.94 0.09
C ARG A 86 -8.89 -5.98 -1.45
N TRP A 87 -9.90 -6.57 -2.09
CA TRP A 87 -9.96 -6.68 -3.57
C TRP A 87 -9.65 -5.38 -4.31
N ALA A 88 -10.24 -4.25 -3.90
CA ALA A 88 -10.02 -2.95 -4.53
C ALA A 88 -8.55 -2.47 -4.44
N ALA A 89 -7.85 -2.77 -3.34
CA ALA A 89 -6.44 -2.43 -3.18
C ALA A 89 -5.55 -3.30 -4.09
N TYR A 90 -5.76 -4.61 -4.10
CA TYR A 90 -5.01 -5.51 -4.99
C TYR A 90 -5.19 -5.13 -6.47
N VAL A 91 -6.39 -4.74 -6.87
CA VAL A 91 -6.67 -4.29 -8.25
C VAL A 91 -6.08 -2.90 -8.53
N HIS A 92 -6.07 -1.98 -7.57
CA HIS A 92 -5.37 -0.70 -7.69
C HIS A 92 -3.86 -0.92 -7.91
N ASP A 93 -3.24 -1.76 -7.10
CA ASP A 93 -1.79 -1.98 -7.14
C ASP A 93 -1.36 -2.76 -8.40
N LEU A 94 -2.19 -3.72 -8.86
CA LEU A 94 -1.99 -4.40 -10.15
C LEU A 94 -2.20 -3.45 -11.35
N ARG A 95 -3.15 -2.51 -11.30
CA ARG A 95 -3.31 -1.46 -12.33
C ARG A 95 -2.12 -0.50 -12.35
N ALA A 96 -1.55 -0.16 -11.20
CA ALA A 96 -0.32 0.65 -11.11
C ALA A 96 0.91 -0.08 -11.71
N LEU A 97 0.90 -1.41 -11.76
CA LEU A 97 1.86 -2.24 -12.49
C LEU A 97 1.51 -2.42 -13.99
N GLY A 98 0.47 -1.77 -14.50
CA GLY A 98 0.04 -1.82 -15.90
C GLY A 98 -0.84 -3.02 -16.28
N VAL A 99 -1.35 -3.81 -15.33
CA VAL A 99 -2.29 -4.90 -15.63
C VAL A 99 -3.65 -4.31 -15.98
N GLU A 100 -4.18 -4.64 -17.16
CA GLU A 100 -5.48 -4.16 -17.60
C GLU A 100 -6.58 -4.97 -16.92
N ILE A 101 -7.16 -4.38 -15.86
CA ILE A 101 -8.29 -4.94 -15.10
C ILE A 101 -9.45 -3.96 -15.20
N GLU A 102 -10.61 -4.42 -15.67
CA GLU A 102 -11.86 -3.67 -15.68
C GLU A 102 -12.60 -3.83 -14.35
N THR A 103 -13.40 -2.83 -13.97
CA THR A 103 -14.38 -2.95 -12.87
C THR A 103 -15.78 -2.73 -13.44
N ILE A 104 -16.58 -3.79 -13.42
CA ILE A 104 -18.01 -3.75 -13.73
C ILE A 104 -18.76 -3.63 -12.41
N THR A 105 -19.71 -2.69 -12.33
CA THR A 105 -20.59 -2.54 -11.16
C THR A 105 -21.82 -3.40 -11.36
N GLU A 106 -21.97 -4.45 -10.55
CA GLU A 106 -23.10 -5.38 -10.62
C GLU A 106 -24.07 -5.16 -9.45
N PRO A 107 -25.39 -5.07 -9.71
CA PRO A 107 -26.38 -5.10 -8.64
C PRO A 107 -26.34 -6.45 -7.90
N HIS A 108 -26.72 -6.43 -6.63
CA HIS A 108 -26.94 -7.61 -5.81
C HIS A 108 -28.25 -7.47 -5.06
N GLU A 109 -29.15 -8.43 -5.26
CA GLU A 109 -30.45 -8.52 -4.60
C GLU A 109 -30.39 -9.44 -3.38
N GLY A 110 -31.17 -9.13 -2.34
CA GLY A 110 -31.25 -9.93 -1.12
C GLY A 110 -31.83 -9.13 0.05
N GLU A 111 -31.56 -9.58 1.28
CA GLU A 111 -31.91 -8.84 2.51
C GLU A 111 -31.15 -7.50 2.62
N PHE A 112 -29.97 -7.42 2.01
CA PHE A 112 -29.12 -6.21 1.95
C PHE A 112 -28.83 -5.85 0.48
N PRO A 113 -29.81 -5.28 -0.25
CA PRO A 113 -29.66 -4.96 -1.66
C PRO A 113 -28.65 -3.83 -1.87
N GLY A 114 -27.91 -3.87 -2.98
CA GLY A 114 -26.87 -2.89 -3.28
C GLY A 114 -26.12 -3.17 -4.57
N THR A 115 -24.89 -2.68 -4.67
CA THR A 115 -23.99 -2.96 -5.80
C THR A 115 -22.62 -3.43 -5.32
N HIS A 116 -21.95 -4.23 -6.16
CA HIS A 116 -20.62 -4.74 -5.90
C HIS A 116 -19.77 -4.76 -7.18
N ALA A 117 -18.45 -4.81 -7.01
CA ALA A 117 -17.52 -4.82 -8.14
C ALA A 117 -17.24 -6.24 -8.63
N ARG A 118 -17.45 -6.51 -9.92
CA ARG A 118 -16.81 -7.60 -10.66
C ARG A 118 -15.52 -7.08 -11.30
N TYR A 119 -14.42 -7.76 -11.07
CA TYR A 119 -13.11 -7.42 -11.62
C TYR A 119 -12.78 -8.38 -12.76
N VAL A 120 -12.71 -7.88 -13.99
CA VAL A 120 -12.46 -8.70 -15.19
C VAL A 120 -11.06 -8.41 -15.72
N LEU A 121 -10.30 -9.46 -16.00
CA LEU A 121 -8.96 -9.34 -16.58
C LEU A 121 -9.06 -9.14 -18.09
N ARG A 122 -8.46 -8.07 -18.62
CA ARG A 122 -8.48 -7.71 -20.06
C ARG A 122 -7.14 -7.95 -20.74
N SER A 123 -6.02 -7.67 -20.08
CA SER A 123 -4.69 -8.05 -20.55
C SER A 123 -4.49 -9.57 -20.40
N GLY A 124 -3.89 -10.22 -21.39
CA GLY A 124 -3.43 -11.61 -21.23
C GLY A 124 -2.33 -11.69 -20.18
N VAL A 125 -2.38 -12.69 -19.29
CA VAL A 125 -1.40 -12.88 -18.22
C VAL A 125 -0.92 -14.32 -18.17
N SER A 126 0.40 -14.52 -18.20
CA SER A 126 1.05 -15.81 -18.01
C SER A 126 2.13 -15.75 -16.94
N LEU A 127 2.51 -16.91 -16.38
CA LEU A 127 3.60 -16.98 -15.41
C LEU A 127 4.94 -16.70 -16.12
N GLY A 128 5.68 -15.72 -15.61
CA GLY A 128 7.01 -15.39 -16.10
C GLY A 128 8.01 -16.46 -15.68
N TRP A 129 8.74 -17.02 -16.64
CA TRP A 129 9.77 -18.03 -16.38
C TRP A 129 10.85 -17.46 -15.46
N LYS A 130 10.89 -17.94 -14.21
CA LYS A 130 12.08 -17.85 -13.37
C LYS A 130 12.99 -19.00 -13.77
N GLY A 131 14.17 -18.67 -14.30
CA GLY A 131 15.20 -19.66 -14.58
C GLY A 131 15.54 -20.45 -13.31
N GLY A 132 15.16 -21.73 -13.29
CA GLY A 132 15.79 -22.68 -12.40
C GLY A 132 17.27 -22.81 -12.77
N ALA A 133 18.16 -22.73 -11.79
CA ALA A 133 19.52 -23.19 -11.99
C ALA A 133 19.48 -24.70 -12.20
N ALA A 134 20.17 -25.18 -13.24
CA ALA A 134 20.50 -26.58 -13.43
C ALA A 134 21.72 -26.98 -12.58
#